data_AF-A0AAE3T9S2-F1
#
_entry.id   AF-A0AAE3T9S2-F1
#
_cell.length_a   1.000
_cell.length_b   1.000
_cell.length_c   1.000
_cell.angle_alpha   90.00
_cell.angle_beta   90.00
_cell.angle_gamma   90.00
#
_symmetry.space_group_name_H-M   'P 1'
#
loop_
_entity.id
_entity.type
_entity.pdbx_description
1 polymer ?
#
loop_
_entity_poly.entity_id
_entity_poly.type
_entity_poly.pdbx_seq_one_letter_code
_entity_poly.pdbx_strand_id
1 'polypeptide(L)'
;MGLTLEAEQRMEDVGVTAFFEEDRATWIAVVRETREFIVNQFPDGALIRRDDVAKALVPVLEVHEDFKDYRNAQKLRAKYWIRDFADLLVDRAWDHMEQRE
;
A
#
# COMPACT_ATOMS: atom_id res chain seq x y z
N MET A 1 2.86 -8.62 -8.96
CA MET A 1 1.73 -8.36 -9.89
C MET A 1 1.31 -6.92 -9.65
N GLY A 2 0.98 -6.13 -10.66
CA GLY A 2 0.60 -4.72 -10.48
C GLY A 2 -0.90 -4.54 -10.24
N LEU A 3 -1.28 -3.36 -9.75
CA LEU A 3 -2.66 -2.91 -9.65
C LEU A 3 -3.38 -3.13 -11.00
N THR A 4 -4.43 -3.95 -11.02
CA THR A 4 -5.27 -4.12 -12.22
C THR A 4 -6.37 -3.08 -12.23
N LEU A 5 -6.80 -2.64 -13.42
CA LEU A 5 -7.91 -1.69 -13.58
C LEU A 5 -9.20 -2.19 -12.88
N GLU A 6 -9.43 -3.51 -12.88
CA GLU A 6 -10.54 -4.13 -12.17
C GLU A 6 -10.41 -3.99 -10.64
N ALA A 7 -9.20 -4.15 -10.09
CA ALA A 7 -8.96 -3.97 -8.67
C ALA A 7 -9.10 -2.48 -8.26
N GLU A 8 -8.62 -1.56 -9.10
CA GLU A 8 -8.77 -0.12 -8.88
C GLU A 8 -10.25 0.29 -8.86
N GLN A 9 -11.05 -0.14 -9.84
CA GLN A 9 -12.49 0.15 -9.87
C GLN A 9 -13.22 -0.42 -8.65
N ARG A 10 -12.86 -1.64 -8.20
CA ARG A 10 -13.44 -2.22 -6.99
C ARG A 10 -13.07 -1.42 -5.74
N MET A 11 -11.82 -0.94 -5.65
CA MET A 11 -11.37 -0.10 -4.54
C MET A 11 -12.05 1.27 -4.54
N GLU A 12 -12.33 1.82 -5.72
CA GLU A 12 -13.11 3.05 -5.85
C GLU A 12 -14.56 2.83 -5.40
N ASP A 13 -15.20 1.72 -5.82
CA ASP A 13 -16.58 1.38 -5.47
C ASP A 13 -16.78 1.22 -3.94
N VAL A 14 -15.81 0.63 -3.25
CA VAL A 14 -15.87 0.51 -1.78
C VAL A 14 -15.32 1.73 -1.03
N GLY A 15 -14.78 2.72 -1.74
CA GLY A 15 -14.23 3.95 -1.18
C GLY A 15 -12.81 3.85 -0.60
N VAL A 16 -12.09 2.75 -0.83
CA VAL A 16 -10.69 2.56 -0.38
C VAL A 16 -9.77 3.60 -1.02
N THR A 17 -10.03 3.95 -2.28
CA THR A 17 -9.30 5.02 -2.97
C THR A 17 -9.49 6.36 -2.27
N ALA A 18 -10.72 6.70 -1.89
CA ALA A 18 -11.01 7.94 -1.17
C ALA A 18 -10.34 7.96 0.22
N PHE A 19 -10.33 6.82 0.92
CA PHE A 19 -9.62 6.66 2.20
C PHE A 19 -8.10 6.89 2.06
N PHE A 20 -7.50 6.42 0.96
CA PHE A 20 -6.12 6.76 0.65
C PHE A 20 -5.93 8.24 0.37
N GLU A 21 -6.82 8.87 -0.40
CA GLU A 21 -6.68 10.28 -0.77
C GLU A 21 -6.85 11.24 0.42
N GLU A 22 -7.68 10.88 1.40
CA GLU A 22 -7.89 11.65 2.64
C GLU A 22 -6.59 11.80 3.45
N ASP A 23 -5.85 10.70 3.60
CA ASP A 23 -4.59 10.63 4.37
C ASP A 23 -3.36 10.32 3.52
N ARG A 24 -3.38 10.80 2.27
CA ARG A 24 -2.39 10.44 1.25
C ARG A 24 -0.95 10.61 1.71
N ALA A 25 -0.66 11.73 2.37
CA ALA A 25 0.69 12.05 2.84
C ALA A 25 1.17 11.05 3.90
N THR A 26 0.29 10.67 4.83
CA THR A 26 0.54 9.66 5.87
C THR A 26 0.84 8.32 5.23
N TRP A 27 0.00 7.89 4.28
CA TRP A 27 0.19 6.62 3.59
C TRP A 27 1.49 6.56 2.78
N ILE A 28 1.84 7.64 2.06
CA ILE A 28 3.12 7.72 1.34
C ILE A 28 4.30 7.64 2.31
N ALA A 29 4.21 8.27 3.47
CA ALA A 29 5.25 8.16 4.51
C ALA A 29 5.40 6.70 4.99
N VAL A 30 4.30 6.00 5.27
CA VAL A 30 4.32 4.58 5.66
C VAL A 30 4.98 3.70 4.59
N VAL A 31 4.65 3.90 3.31
CA VAL A 31 5.28 3.16 2.20
C VAL A 31 6.78 3.44 2.14
N ARG A 32 7.16 4.70 2.31
CA ARG A 32 8.56 5.12 2.29
C ARG A 32 9.34 4.51 3.45
N GLU A 33 8.82 4.59 4.67
CA GLU A 33 9.43 3.97 5.86
C GLU A 33 9.57 2.45 5.69
N THR A 34 8.53 1.80 5.15
CA THR A 34 8.55 0.36 4.86
C THR A 34 9.62 0.03 3.82
N ARG A 35 9.75 0.84 2.76
CA ARG A 35 10.82 0.67 1.77
C ARG A 35 12.19 0.86 2.39
N GLU A 36 12.40 1.90 3.19
CA GLU A 36 13.69 2.15 3.87
C GLU A 36 14.03 0.99 4.82
N PHE A 37 13.05 0.44 5.53
CA PHE A 37 13.23 -0.74 6.37
C PHE A 37 13.69 -1.97 5.57
N ILE A 38 13.04 -2.25 4.44
CA ILE A 38 13.42 -3.35 3.54
C ILE A 38 14.82 -3.10 2.97
N VAL A 39 15.13 -1.90 2.49
CA VAL A 39 16.46 -1.58 1.94
C VAL A 39 17.55 -1.85 2.97
N ASN A 40 17.32 -1.53 4.25
CA ASN A 40 18.26 -1.83 5.33
C ASN A 40 18.32 -3.31 5.73
N GLN A 41 17.27 -4.10 5.47
CA GLN A 41 17.21 -5.53 5.80
C GLN A 41 17.84 -6.42 4.73
N PHE A 42 17.90 -5.94 3.48
CA PHE A 42 18.47 -6.67 2.34
C PHE A 42 19.93 -6.25 2.10
N PRO A 43 20.77 -7.13 1.52
CA PRO A 43 22.17 -6.81 1.27
C PRO A 43 22.33 -5.63 0.30
N ASP A 44 23.36 -4.80 0.54
CA ASP A 44 23.73 -3.66 -0.32
C ASP A 44 23.82 -4.09 -1.80
N GLY A 45 22.98 -3.48 -2.63
CA GLY A 45 22.88 -3.77 -4.07
C GLY A 45 21.66 -4.62 -4.49
N ALA A 46 20.81 -5.04 -3.56
CA ALA A 46 19.55 -5.69 -3.90
C ALA A 46 18.56 -4.69 -4.54
N LEU A 47 18.09 -5.01 -5.75
CA LEU A 47 17.03 -4.25 -6.43
C LEU A 47 15.68 -4.53 -5.76
N ILE A 48 15.30 -3.68 -4.81
CA ILE A 48 13.98 -3.75 -4.15
C ILE A 48 12.90 -3.44 -5.18
N ARG A 49 12.01 -4.41 -5.43
CA ARG A 49 10.90 -4.24 -6.36
C ARG A 49 9.67 -3.74 -5.62
N ARG A 50 8.74 -3.14 -6.38
CA ARG A 50 7.40 -2.75 -5.90
C ARG A 50 6.70 -3.90 -5.14
N ASP A 51 6.80 -5.12 -5.67
CA ASP A 51 6.20 -6.33 -5.09
C ASP A 51 6.79 -6.70 -3.71
N ASP A 52 8.08 -6.40 -3.47
CA ASP A 52 8.72 -6.65 -2.17
C ASP A 52 8.21 -5.66 -1.12
N VAL A 53 8.04 -4.39 -1.50
CA VAL A 53 7.44 -3.37 -0.61
C VAL A 53 5.97 -3.68 -0.34
N ALA A 54 5.20 -4.07 -1.35
CA ALA A 54 3.79 -4.44 -1.18
C ALA A 54 3.64 -5.62 -0.20
N LYS A 55 4.50 -6.65 -0.32
CA LYS A 55 4.52 -7.79 0.61
C LYS A 55 4.85 -7.38 2.04
N ALA A 56 5.76 -6.44 2.24
CA ALA A 56 6.11 -5.95 3.57
C ALA A 56 5.01 -5.06 4.17
N LEU A 57 4.24 -4.36 3.33
CA LEU A 57 3.10 -3.55 3.78
C LEU A 57 1.92 -4.40 4.27
N VAL A 58 1.74 -5.62 3.77
CA VAL A 58 0.65 -6.51 4.21
C VAL A 58 0.58 -6.64 5.75
N PRO A 59 1.63 -7.08 6.47
CA PRO A 59 1.58 -7.18 7.92
C PRO A 59 1.44 -5.82 8.62
N VAL A 60 1.96 -4.73 8.04
CA VAL A 60 1.79 -3.37 8.57
C VAL A 60 0.31 -2.96 8.52
N LEU A 61 -0.35 -3.19 7.40
CA LEU A 61 -1.77 -2.92 7.20
C LEU A 61 -2.68 -3.85 8.01
N GLU A 62 -2.23 -5.05 8.35
CA GLU A 62 -2.97 -5.95 9.23
C GLU A 62 -3.08 -5.42 10.67
N VAL A 63 -2.05 -4.72 11.14
CA VAL A 63 -1.99 -4.16 12.48
C VAL A 63 -2.39 -2.69 12.54
N HIS A 64 -2.46 -2.00 11.39
CA HIS A 64 -2.86 -0.60 11.32
C HIS A 64 -4.32 -0.41 11.74
N GLU A 65 -4.54 0.33 12.83
CA GLU A 65 -5.87 0.48 13.44
C GLU A 65 -6.85 1.18 12.48
N ASP A 66 -6.46 2.30 11.86
CA ASP A 66 -7.35 3.03 10.93
C ASP A 66 -7.85 2.16 9.77
N PHE A 67 -6.95 1.41 9.13
CA PHE A 67 -7.35 0.54 8.03
C PHE A 67 -8.18 -0.65 8.51
N LYS A 68 -7.91 -1.16 9.71
CA LYS A 68 -8.69 -2.23 10.33
C LYS A 68 -10.11 -1.76 10.66
N ASP A 69 -10.25 -0.58 11.24
CA ASP A 69 -11.54 0.04 11.54
C ASP A 69 -12.32 0.34 10.27
N TYR A 70 -11.67 0.93 9.27
CA TYR A 70 -12.26 1.18 7.96
C TYR A 70 -12.79 -0.11 7.32
N ARG A 71 -11.96 -1.17 7.29
CA ARG A 71 -12.36 -2.46 6.74
C ARG A 71 -13.50 -3.10 7.52
N ASN A 72 -13.52 -2.97 8.85
CA ASN A 72 -14.61 -3.50 9.67
C ASN A 72 -15.92 -2.75 9.42
N ALA A 73 -15.86 -1.42 9.31
CA ALA A 73 -17.01 -0.58 8.98
C ALA A 73 -17.59 -0.94 7.60
N GLN A 74 -16.73 -1.12 6.60
CA GLN A 74 -17.11 -1.47 5.23
C GLN A 74 -17.31 -2.99 5.01
N LYS A 75 -17.16 -3.83 6.05
CA LYS A 75 -17.27 -5.30 6.00
C LYS A 75 -16.37 -5.95 4.92
N LEU A 76 -15.18 -5.38 4.72
CA LEU A 76 -14.21 -5.79 3.71
C LEU A 76 -13.40 -7.01 4.17
N ARG A 77 -13.37 -8.06 3.34
CA ARG A 77 -12.56 -9.28 3.59
C ARG A 77 -11.05 -9.00 3.57
N ALA A 78 -10.41 -9.10 4.74
CA ALA A 78 -8.97 -8.91 4.96
C ALA A 78 -8.08 -9.46 3.84
N LYS A 79 -8.22 -10.76 3.55
CA LYS A 79 -7.36 -11.52 2.62
C LYS A 79 -7.21 -10.89 1.23
N TYR A 80 -8.23 -10.19 0.74
CA TYR A 80 -8.23 -9.57 -0.59
C TYR A 80 -7.83 -8.11 -0.47
N TRP A 81 -8.57 -7.35 0.35
CA TRP A 81 -8.42 -5.90 0.43
C TRP A 81 -7.10 -5.42 1.03
N ILE A 82 -6.46 -6.17 1.95
CA ILE A 82 -5.12 -5.79 2.44
C ILE A 82 -4.12 -5.81 1.30
N ARG A 83 -4.18 -6.85 0.47
CA ARG A 83 -3.26 -7.01 -0.65
C ARG A 83 -3.51 -5.95 -1.71
N ASP A 84 -4.77 -5.80 -2.13
CA ASP A 84 -5.16 -4.80 -3.13
C ASP A 84 -4.78 -3.38 -2.66
N PHE A 85 -4.97 -3.07 -1.38
CA PHE A 85 -4.58 -1.78 -0.82
C PHE A 85 -3.06 -1.61 -0.75
N ALA A 86 -2.29 -2.63 -0.36
CA ALA A 86 -0.84 -2.57 -0.40
C ALA A 86 -0.31 -2.33 -1.82
N ASP A 87 -0.89 -3.00 -2.82
CA ASP A 87 -0.57 -2.80 -4.23
C ASP A 87 -0.92 -1.36 -4.69
N LEU A 88 -2.08 -0.83 -4.30
CA LEU A 88 -2.48 0.56 -4.57
C LEU A 88 -1.50 1.57 -3.93
N LEU A 89 -1.17 1.37 -2.65
CA LEU A 89 -0.25 2.22 -1.90
C LEU A 89 1.10 2.30 -2.58
N VAL A 90 1.66 1.14 -2.95
CA VAL A 90 2.94 1.11 -3.66
C VAL A 90 2.79 1.76 -5.02
N ASP A 91 1.77 1.45 -5.81
CA ASP A 91 1.62 2.04 -7.15
C ASP A 91 1.55 3.58 -7.10
N ARG A 92 0.72 4.14 -6.21
CA ARG A 92 0.55 5.58 -6.05
C ARG A 92 1.75 6.27 -5.40
N ALA A 93 2.38 5.64 -4.41
CA ALA A 93 3.54 6.22 -3.74
C ALA A 93 4.81 6.11 -4.60
N TRP A 94 4.92 5.05 -5.42
CA TRP A 94 6.09 4.84 -6.27
C TRP A 94 6.15 5.83 -7.42
N ASP A 95 5.00 6.18 -8.03
CA ASP A 95 4.93 7.29 -8.98
C ASP A 95 5.39 8.62 -8.33
N HIS A 96 4.98 8.84 -7.07
CA HIS A 96 5.43 10.01 -6.30
C HIS A 96 6.91 9.99 -5.89
N MET A 97 7.52 8.81 -5.74
CA MET A 97 8.92 8.64 -5.34
C MET A 97 9.89 8.73 -6.52
N GLU A 98 9.48 8.34 -7.74
CA GLU A 98 10.29 8.48 -8.96
C GLU A 98 10.32 9.93 -9.50
N GLN A 99 9.40 10.80 -9.09
CA GLN A 99 9.37 12.22 -9.50
C GLN A 99 10.45 13.13 -8.85
N ARG A 100 11.50 12.56 -8.24
CA ARG A 100 12.72 13.32 -7.91
C ARG A 100 13.81 13.03 -8.94
N GLU A 101 13.65 13.65 -10.11
CA GLU A 101 14.77 13.96 -11.02
C GLU A 101 15.54 15.19 -10.53
#